data_AF-A0A645GBE2-F1
#
_entry.id   AF-A0A645GBE2-F1
#
_cell.length_a   1.000
_cell.length_b   1.000
_cell.length_c   1.000
_cell.angle_alpha   90.00
_cell.angle_beta   90.00
_cell.angle_gamma   90.00
#
_symmetry.space_group_name_H-M   'P 1'
#
loop_
_entity.id
_entity.type
_entity.pdbx_description
1 polymer ?
#
loop_
_entity_poly.entity_id
_entity_poly.type
_entity_poly.pdbx_seq_one_letter_code
_entity_poly.pdbx_strand_id
1 'polypeptide(L)'
;MAHGVRGCAAGLRYVLYMYMTSLEDPARLIASPAGYFLAPQGEERIGDVSNVLFTNGWIADEDGTVFIYYASSDTRMHVATSTVDKLVDYCLHTPEDGLSSSASVATLSKLIEKNLAVLNQFSLKK
;
A
#
# COMPACT_ATOMS: atom_id res chain seq x y z
N MET A 1 -7.92 -6.26 2.09
CA MET A 1 -6.53 -6.47 1.61
C MET A 1 -6.54 -7.57 0.56
N ALA A 2 -5.76 -7.44 -0.50
CA ALA A 2 -5.71 -8.39 -1.61
C ALA A 2 -4.29 -8.48 -2.20
N HIS A 3 -4.06 -9.36 -3.17
CA HIS A 3 -2.80 -9.47 -3.91
C HIS A 3 -3.00 -9.13 -5.40
N GLY A 4 -2.01 -8.46 -5.99
CA GLY A 4 -1.95 -8.12 -7.41
C GLY A 4 -0.76 -8.81 -8.07
N VAL A 5 -0.92 -9.23 -9.33
CA VAL A 5 0.08 -10.02 -10.07
C VAL A 5 0.42 -9.36 -11.39
N ARG A 6 1.70 -9.35 -11.75
CA ARG A 6 2.15 -8.99 -13.10
C ARG A 6 3.24 -9.93 -13.60
N GLY A 7 3.32 -10.09 -14.92
CA GLY A 7 4.48 -10.72 -15.57
C GLY A 7 5.71 -9.81 -15.55
N CYS A 8 6.90 -10.42 -15.45
CA CYS A 8 8.20 -9.78 -15.63
C CYS A 8 9.19 -10.79 -16.24
N ALA A 9 10.42 -10.34 -16.55
CA ALA A 9 11.45 -11.21 -17.12
C ALA A 9 11.83 -12.41 -16.22
N ALA A 10 11.56 -12.32 -14.91
CA ALA A 10 11.84 -13.38 -13.93
C ALA A 10 10.58 -14.19 -13.52
N GLY A 11 9.49 -14.09 -14.29
CA GLY A 11 8.23 -14.80 -14.01
C GLY A 11 7.12 -13.90 -13.46
N LEU A 12 6.27 -14.43 -12.59
CA LEU A 12 5.17 -13.67 -11.98
C LEU A 12 5.65 -12.98 -10.70
N ARG A 13 5.28 -11.71 -10.54
CA ARG A 13 5.53 -10.94 -9.31
C ARG A 13 4.22 -10.69 -8.59
N TYR A 14 4.18 -11.02 -7.30
CA TYR A 14 3.03 -10.81 -6.42
C TYR A 14 3.33 -9.71 -5.40
N VAL A 15 2.39 -8.77 -5.24
CA VAL A 15 2.43 -7.70 -4.23
C VAL A 15 1.09 -7.61 -3.53
N LEU A 16 1.06 -7.05 -2.32
CA LEU A 16 -0.17 -6.81 -1.58
C LEU A 16 -0.67 -5.39 -1.85
N TYR A 17 -1.99 -5.21 -1.95
CA TYR A 17 -2.63 -3.89 -2.08
C TYR A 17 -3.92 -3.84 -1.24
N MET A 18 -4.48 -2.64 -1.11
CA MET A 18 -5.73 -2.40 -0.39
C MET A 18 -6.71 -1.60 -1.24
N TYR A 19 -7.98 -1.77 -0.94
CA TYR A 19 -9.10 -0.98 -1.46
C TYR A 19 -10.20 -1.01 -0.39
N MET A 20 -11.16 -0.08 -0.48
CA MET A 20 -12.32 -0.03 0.39
C MET A 20 -13.60 -0.09 -0.41
N THR A 21 -14.63 -0.70 0.17
CA THR A 21 -15.99 -0.75 -0.36
C THR A 21 -16.99 -0.11 0.60
N SER A 22 -18.16 0.29 0.10
CA SER A 22 -19.22 0.88 0.93
C SER A 22 -19.77 -0.13 1.93
N LEU A 23 -20.15 0.37 3.12
CA LEU A 23 -20.87 -0.42 4.12
C LEU A 23 -22.32 -0.71 3.72
N GLU A 24 -22.97 0.19 2.97
CA GLU A 24 -24.34 -0.02 2.48
C GLU A 24 -24.38 -0.93 1.25
N ASP A 25 -23.38 -0.81 0.37
CA ASP A 25 -23.23 -1.62 -0.84
C ASP A 25 -21.78 -2.15 -0.97
N PRO A 26 -21.50 -3.37 -0.48
CA PRO A 26 -20.16 -3.96 -0.53
C PRO A 26 -19.59 -4.19 -1.94
N ALA A 27 -20.42 -4.14 -2.99
CA ALA A 27 -19.95 -4.25 -4.37
C ALA A 27 -19.38 -2.93 -4.90
N ARG A 28 -19.68 -1.81 -4.24
CA ARG A 28 -19.28 -0.47 -4.64
C ARG A 28 -17.93 -0.09 -4.02
N LEU A 29 -16.93 0.18 -4.86
CA LEU A 29 -15.65 0.74 -4.45
C LEU A 29 -15.81 2.20 -3.96
N ILE A 30 -15.12 2.53 -2.86
CA ILE A 30 -15.07 3.89 -2.29
C ILE A 30 -13.65 4.43 -2.13
N ALA A 31 -12.62 3.58 -2.22
CA ALA A 31 -11.22 4.00 -2.20
C ALA A 31 -10.33 3.00 -2.94
N SER A 32 -9.46 3.51 -3.82
CA SER A 32 -8.53 2.72 -4.64
C SER A 32 -7.13 3.37 -4.66
N PRO A 33 -6.36 3.28 -3.56
CA PRO A 33 -5.03 3.88 -3.47
C PRO A 33 -4.10 3.34 -4.58
N ALA A 34 -3.30 4.22 -5.19
CA ALA A 34 -2.40 3.81 -6.27
C ALA A 34 -1.31 2.85 -5.80
N GLY A 35 -1.03 1.83 -6.63
CA GLY A 35 0.13 0.96 -6.47
C GLY A 35 -0.05 -0.15 -5.43
N TYR A 36 1.05 -0.52 -4.77
CA TYR A 36 1.07 -1.59 -3.78
C TYR A 36 1.05 -1.02 -2.36
N PHE A 37 0.50 -1.81 -1.43
CA PHE A 37 0.61 -1.61 0.01
C PHE A 37 1.90 -2.23 0.56
N LEU A 38 2.16 -3.50 0.25
CA LEU A 38 3.42 -4.19 0.60
C LEU A 38 4.00 -4.91 -0.61
N ALA A 39 5.32 -4.96 -0.68
CA ALA A 39 6.07 -5.65 -1.72
C ALA A 39 7.33 -6.28 -1.11
N PRO A 40 7.89 -7.35 -1.70
CA PRO A 40 9.03 -8.05 -1.10
C PRO A 40 10.22 -7.12 -0.86
N GLN A 41 10.75 -7.10 0.36
CA GLN A 41 11.95 -6.37 0.79
C GLN A 41 12.98 -7.30 1.43
N GLY A 42 14.28 -6.98 1.27
CA GLY A 42 15.35 -7.78 1.88
C GLY A 42 15.24 -9.28 1.58
N GLU A 43 15.25 -10.10 2.64
CA GLU A 43 15.14 -11.56 2.57
C GLU A 43 13.80 -12.07 2.01
N GLU A 44 12.75 -11.25 2.02
CA GLU A 44 11.43 -11.62 1.50
C GLU A 44 11.44 -11.88 0.00
N ARG A 45 12.46 -11.37 -0.72
CA ARG A 45 12.60 -11.52 -2.17
C ARG A 45 12.96 -12.94 -2.59
N ILE A 46 13.53 -13.74 -1.69
CA ILE A 46 14.14 -15.03 -2.01
C ILE A 46 13.46 -16.17 -1.21
N GLY A 47 13.10 -17.20 -1.95
CA GLY A 47 12.47 -18.44 -1.46
C GLY A 47 12.06 -19.32 -2.63
N ASP A 48 11.31 -20.37 -2.34
CA ASP A 48 10.85 -21.38 -3.30
C ASP A 48 10.13 -20.75 -4.49
N VAL A 49 9.29 -19.73 -4.24
CA VAL A 49 8.64 -18.92 -5.27
C VAL A 49 9.05 -17.46 -5.07
N SER A 50 10.28 -17.14 -5.47
CA SER A 50 10.87 -15.80 -5.27
C SER A 50 9.99 -14.67 -5.83
N ASN A 51 10.13 -13.47 -5.25
CA ASN A 51 9.44 -12.24 -5.66
C ASN A 51 7.91 -12.23 -5.39
N VAL A 52 7.48 -12.93 -4.35
CA VAL A 52 6.08 -13.02 -3.91
C VAL A 52 5.92 -12.48 -2.48
N LEU A 53 4.94 -11.61 -2.27
CA LEU A 53 4.24 -11.51 -0.98
C LEU A 53 2.79 -11.99 -1.17
N PHE A 54 2.29 -12.74 -0.19
CA PHE A 54 0.91 -13.21 -0.17
C PHE A 54 0.33 -13.10 1.25
N THR A 55 -0.96 -12.82 1.38
CA THR A 55 -1.66 -12.80 2.67
C THR A 55 -3.05 -13.38 2.53
N ASN A 56 -3.46 -14.11 3.56
CA ASN A 56 -4.77 -14.73 3.68
C ASN A 56 -5.33 -14.59 5.11
N GLY A 57 -4.74 -13.71 5.94
CA GLY A 57 -5.15 -13.55 7.32
C GLY A 57 -4.58 -12.29 7.97
N TRP A 58 -5.44 -11.58 8.68
CA TRP A 58 -5.08 -10.50 9.58
C TRP A 58 -6.00 -10.52 10.80
N ILE A 59 -5.57 -9.90 11.89
CA ILE A 59 -6.36 -9.76 13.12
C ILE A 59 -6.42 -8.28 13.46
N ALA A 60 -7.63 -7.78 13.73
CA ALA A 60 -7.82 -6.44 14.29
C ALA A 60 -8.29 -6.58 15.73
N ASP A 61 -7.53 -6.03 16.67
CA ASP A 61 -7.88 -5.99 18.09
C ASP A 61 -8.91 -4.90 18.37
N GLU A 62 -9.57 -4.98 19.53
CA GLU A 62 -10.59 -4.01 19.96
C GLU A 62 -10.05 -2.58 20.12
N ASP A 63 -8.75 -2.43 20.40
CA ASP A 63 -8.07 -1.13 20.50
C ASP A 63 -7.71 -0.53 19.12
N GLY A 64 -8.04 -1.24 18.04
CA GLY A 64 -7.76 -0.83 16.66
C GLY A 64 -6.39 -1.24 16.15
N THR A 65 -5.56 -1.94 16.92
CA THR A 65 -4.30 -2.55 16.44
C THR A 65 -4.60 -3.62 15.40
N VAL A 66 -3.81 -3.66 14.31
CA VAL A 66 -3.97 -4.66 13.24
C VAL A 66 -2.66 -5.43 13.04
N PHE A 67 -2.73 -6.76 13.14
CA PHE A 67 -1.67 -7.70 12.81
C PHE A 67 -1.91 -8.32 11.44
N ILE A 68 -1.02 -8.06 10.49
CA ILE A 68 -1.13 -8.51 9.11
C ILE A 68 -0.14 -9.66 8.92
N TYR A 69 -0.64 -10.88 8.79
CA TYR A 69 0.20 -12.05 8.57
C TYR A 69 0.38 -12.27 7.07
N TYR A 70 1.62 -12.23 6.60
CA TYR A 70 1.92 -12.38 5.19
C TYR A 70 3.10 -13.32 4.97
N ALA A 71 3.01 -14.16 3.95
CA ALA A 71 4.10 -15.02 3.51
C ALA A 71 5.01 -14.27 2.55
N SER A 72 6.31 -14.58 2.60
CA SER A 72 7.27 -14.18 1.58
C SER A 72 7.80 -15.37 0.81
N SER A 73 7.81 -15.25 -0.52
CA SER A 73 8.37 -16.21 -1.47
C SER A 73 7.93 -17.66 -1.25
N ASP A 74 6.70 -17.87 -0.78
CA ASP A 74 6.09 -19.17 -0.42
C ASP A 74 6.91 -20.01 0.57
N THR A 75 7.75 -19.38 1.39
CA THR A 75 8.70 -20.10 2.26
C THR A 75 8.50 -19.80 3.75
N ARG A 76 8.20 -18.55 4.11
CA ARG A 76 8.17 -18.12 5.52
C ARG A 76 7.07 -17.09 5.78
N MET A 77 6.54 -17.10 6.99
CA MET A 77 5.53 -16.16 7.47
C MET A 77 6.16 -14.98 8.20
N HIS A 78 5.59 -13.81 8.00
CA HIS A 78 5.95 -12.54 8.61
C HIS A 78 4.72 -11.90 9.25
N VAL A 79 4.95 -10.85 10.05
CA VAL A 79 3.90 -9.99 10.59
C VAL A 79 4.27 -8.52 10.38
N ALA A 80 3.32 -7.75 9.86
CA ALA A 80 3.36 -6.29 9.87
C ALA A 80 2.26 -5.76 10.79
N THR A 81 2.58 -4.77 11.62
CA THR A 81 1.62 -4.15 12.53
C THR A 81 1.21 -2.77 12.05
N SER A 82 -0.08 -2.46 12.10
CA SER A 82 -0.64 -1.13 11.83
C SER A 82 -1.80 -0.85 12.80
N THR A 83 -2.60 0.17 12.51
CA THR A 83 -3.90 0.39 13.16
C THR A 83 -4.98 0.58 12.10
N VAL A 84 -6.25 0.34 12.46
CA VAL A 84 -7.40 0.57 11.58
C VAL A 84 -7.35 1.99 11.01
N ASP A 85 -7.15 3.00 11.86
CA ASP A 85 -7.06 4.40 11.44
C ASP A 85 -5.97 4.64 10.40
N LYS A 86 -4.77 4.08 10.59
CA LYS A 86 -3.66 4.24 9.63
C LYS A 86 -3.94 3.53 8.31
N LEU A 87 -4.60 2.37 8.33
CA LEU A 87 -4.94 1.64 7.11
C LEU A 87 -6.07 2.34 6.34
N VAL A 88 -7.05 2.90 7.04
CA VAL A 88 -8.12 3.72 6.45
C VAL A 88 -7.54 5.02 5.88
N ASP A 89 -6.68 5.71 6.63
CA ASP A 89 -5.96 6.90 6.16
C ASP A 89 -5.15 6.62 4.90
N TYR A 90 -4.40 5.51 4.88
CA TYR A 90 -3.67 5.05 3.70
C TYR A 90 -4.60 4.88 2.50
N CYS A 91 -5.75 4.23 2.66
CA CYS A 91 -6.67 3.99 1.55
C CYS A 91 -7.33 5.28 1.03
N LEU A 92 -7.74 6.18 1.93
CA LEU A 92 -8.48 7.39 1.58
C LEU A 92 -7.59 8.53 1.07
N HIS A 93 -6.33 8.58 1.51
CA HIS A 93 -5.46 9.73 1.26
C HIS A 93 -4.20 9.43 0.44
N THR A 94 -3.90 8.16 0.17
CA THR A 94 -2.97 7.85 -0.93
C THR A 94 -3.67 8.16 -2.25
N PRO A 95 -3.09 9.00 -3.13
CA PRO A 95 -3.72 9.35 -4.40
C PRO A 95 -4.06 8.12 -5.24
N GLU A 96 -5.18 8.17 -5.97
CA GLU A 96 -5.55 7.14 -6.95
C GLU A 96 -4.59 7.12 -8.14
N ASP A 97 -4.53 5.99 -8.85
CA ASP A 97 -3.63 5.83 -10.00
C ASP A 97 -4.17 6.58 -11.23
N GLY A 98 -3.40 7.54 -11.73
CA GLY A 98 -3.68 8.27 -12.97
C GLY A 98 -3.32 7.51 -14.25
N LEU A 99 -2.85 6.26 -14.13
CA LEU A 99 -2.60 5.27 -15.20
C LEU A 99 -1.59 5.71 -16.27
N SER A 100 -0.82 6.76 -16.01
CA SER A 100 0.20 7.27 -16.92
C SER A 100 1.34 7.95 -16.16
N SER A 101 2.54 7.89 -16.74
CA SER A 101 3.73 8.52 -16.16
C SER A 101 3.53 10.04 -15.94
N SER A 102 2.92 10.73 -16.89
CA SER A 102 2.63 12.17 -16.76
C SER A 102 1.67 12.46 -15.61
N ALA A 103 0.65 11.61 -15.38
CA ALA A 103 -0.25 11.76 -14.25
C ALA A 103 0.45 11.46 -12.91
N SER A 104 1.34 10.48 -12.85
CA SER A 104 2.19 10.23 -11.68
C SER A 104 3.05 11.45 -11.34
N VAL A 105 3.72 12.04 -12.35
CA VAL A 105 4.54 13.25 -12.18
C VAL A 105 3.68 14.42 -11.68
N ALA A 106 2.52 14.66 -12.30
CA ALA A 106 1.64 15.75 -11.87
C ALA A 106 1.16 15.58 -10.42
N THR A 107 0.86 14.36 -9.99
CA THR A 107 0.48 14.05 -8.60
C THR A 107 1.63 14.33 -7.63
N LEU A 108 2.85 13.89 -7.97
CA LEU A 108 4.05 14.14 -7.18
C LEU A 108 4.37 15.64 -7.08
N SER A 109 4.35 16.37 -8.20
CA SER A 109 4.64 17.80 -8.24
C SER A 109 3.69 18.60 -7.33
N LYS A 110 2.39 18.29 -7.33
CA LYS A 110 1.41 18.93 -6.44
C LYS A 110 1.74 18.73 -4.96
N LEU A 111 2.22 17.56 -4.57
CA LEU A 111 2.63 17.29 -3.18
C LEU A 111 3.92 18.05 -2.84
N ILE A 112 4.89 18.10 -3.76
CA ILE A 112 6.14 18.86 -3.60
C ILE A 112 5.84 20.35 -3.39
N GLU A 113 4.98 20.95 -4.23
CA GLU A 113 4.58 22.35 -4.12
C GLU A 113 3.95 22.67 -2.75
N LYS A 114 3.04 21.81 -2.27
CA LYS A 114 2.44 21.93 -0.93
C LYS A 114 3.50 21.88 0.16
N ASN A 115 4.43 20.92 0.09
CA ASN A 115 5.49 20.79 1.09
C ASN A 115 6.45 21.98 1.07
N LEU A 116 6.83 22.50 -0.11
CA LEU A 116 7.66 23.69 -0.24
C LEU A 116 6.98 24.94 0.35
N ALA A 117 5.67 25.11 0.12
CA ALA A 117 4.92 26.22 0.71
C ALA A 117 4.95 26.16 2.25
N VAL A 118 4.77 24.98 2.84
CA VAL A 118 4.85 24.76 4.28
C VAL A 118 6.26 25.06 4.80
N LEU A 119 7.31 24.54 4.15
CA LEU A 119 8.71 24.77 4.55
C LEU A 119 9.10 26.24 4.47
N ASN A 120 8.66 26.96 3.43
CA ASN A 120 8.93 28.39 3.29
C ASN A 120 8.24 29.21 4.40
N GLN A 121 7.02 28.85 4.81
CA GLN A 121 6.36 29.48 5.96
C GLN A 121 7.11 29.25 7.26
N PHE A 122 7.72 28.08 7.46
CA PHE A 122 8.54 27.82 8.64
C PHE A 122 9.86 28.60 8.62
N SER A 123 10.51 28.72 7.47
CA SER A 123 11.75 29.49 7.31
C SER A 123 11.55 30.99 7.49
N LEU A 124 10.39 31.55 7.11
CA LEU A 124 10.05 32.98 7.29
C LEU A 124 9.62 33.35 8.72
N LYS A 125 9.39 32.36 9.60
CA LYS A 125 9.02 32.54 11.01
C LYS A 125 10.23 32.47 11.97
N LYS A 126 11.44 32.24 11.45
CA LYS A 126 12.71 32.39 12.17
C LYS A 126 13.32 33.74 11.87
#